data_AF-A0A1H4ZFM2-F1
#
_entry.id   AF-A0A1H4ZFM2-F1
#
_cell.length_a   1.000
_cell.length_b   1.000
_cell.length_c   1.000
_cell.angle_alpha   90.00
_cell.angle_beta   90.00
_cell.angle_gamma   90.00
#
_symmetry.space_group_name_H-M   'P 1'
#
loop_
_entity.id
_entity.type
_entity.pdbx_description
1 polymer ?
#
loop_
_entity_poly.entity_id
_entity_poly.type
_entity_poly.pdbx_seq_one_letter_code
_entity_poly.pdbx_strand_id
1 'polypeptide(L)'
;MDTTTERLARLETAQELLSFQIAWLSKQIQMAREADARAVDVLIEQKSQLIELEDRLTLADPALTEQVIERYGPLVRSRQAR
;
A
#
# COMPACT_ATOMS: atom_id res chain seq x y z
N MET A 1 10.96 0.65 24.10
CA MET A 1 9.90 1.66 23.84
C MET A 1 10.42 2.46 22.67
N ASP A 2 9.71 2.44 21.55
CA ASP A 2 10.11 3.24 20.39
C ASP A 2 9.91 4.72 20.69
N THR A 3 10.89 5.51 20.26
CA THR A 3 10.83 6.97 20.31
C THR A 3 9.76 7.48 19.34
N THR A 4 9.26 8.69 19.57
CA THR A 4 8.34 9.37 18.64
C THR A 4 8.94 9.46 17.23
N THR A 5 10.25 9.68 17.12
CA THR A 5 10.98 9.75 15.85
C THR A 5 10.99 8.41 15.12
N GLU A 6 11.27 7.30 15.81
CA GLU A 6 11.21 5.96 15.21
C GLU A 6 9.80 5.65 14.73
N ARG A 7 8.78 5.92 15.55
CA ARG A 7 7.37 5.71 15.18
C ARG A 7 6.96 6.52 13.94
N LEU A 8 7.46 7.75 13.82
CA LEU A 8 7.22 8.59 12.64
C LEU A 8 7.87 7.98 11.39
N ALA A 9 9.13 7.58 11.47
CA ALA A 9 9.83 6.95 10.35
C ALA A 9 9.16 5.64 9.89
N ARG A 10 8.63 4.84 10.84
CA ARG A 10 7.84 3.64 10.53
C ARG A 10 6.53 4.01 9.83
N LEU A 11 5.82 5.01 10.32
CA LEU A 11 4.58 5.48 9.70
C LEU A 11 4.81 5.95 8.25
N GLU A 12 5.84 6.76 8.02
CA GLU A 12 6.23 7.24 6.69
C GLU A 12 6.59 6.06 5.76
N THR A 13 7.32 5.07 6.28
CA THR A 13 7.62 3.84 5.52
C THR A 13 6.34 3.09 5.12
N ALA A 14 5.37 2.95 6.04
CA ALA A 14 4.10 2.29 5.76
C ALA A 14 3.30 3.04 4.68
N GLN A 15 3.23 4.37 4.77
CA GLN A 15 2.57 5.21 3.77
C GLN A 15 3.23 5.07 2.39
N GLU A 16 4.57 5.11 2.32
CA GLU A 16 5.30 4.93 1.06
C GLU A 16 5.01 3.57 0.41
N LEU A 17 4.96 2.50 1.21
CA LEU A 17 4.62 1.16 0.73
C LEU A 17 3.21 1.10 0.15
N LEU A 18 2.21 1.71 0.79
CA LEU A 18 0.84 1.76 0.30
C LEU A 18 0.74 2.59 -0.98
N SER A 19 1.34 3.78 -1.00
CA SER A 19 1.43 4.64 -2.18
C SER A 19 2.04 3.91 -3.38
N PHE A 20 3.09 3.10 -3.20
CA PHE A 20 3.65 2.27 -4.27
C PHE A 20 2.63 1.23 -4.78
N GLN A 21 1.91 0.55 -3.88
CA GLN A 21 0.91 -0.44 -4.27
C GLN A 21 -0.27 0.19 -5.03
N ILE A 22 -0.73 1.37 -4.59
CA ILE A 22 -1.80 2.14 -5.24
C ILE A 22 -1.38 2.58 -6.65
N ALA A 23 -0.14 3.05 -6.82
CA ALA A 23 0.42 3.42 -8.11
C ALA A 23 0.51 2.18 -9.03
N TRP A 24 0.97 1.05 -8.51
CA TRP A 24 1.02 -0.20 -9.25
C TRP A 24 -0.37 -0.67 -9.71
N LEU A 25 -1.38 -0.66 -8.84
CA LEU A 25 -2.75 -1.00 -9.21
C LEU A 25 -3.32 -0.04 -10.26
N SER A 26 -3.02 1.26 -10.17
CA SER A 26 -3.44 2.24 -11.17
C SER A 26 -2.89 1.90 -12.57
N LYS A 27 -1.62 1.45 -12.64
CA LYS A 27 -1.03 0.95 -13.89
C LYS A 27 -1.72 -0.32 -14.38
N GLN A 28 -2.00 -1.28 -13.50
CA GLN A 28 -2.69 -2.52 -13.87
C GLN A 28 -4.10 -2.26 -14.38
N ILE A 29 -4.86 -1.36 -13.74
CA ILE A 29 -6.19 -0.94 -14.19
C ILE A 29 -6.12 -0.38 -15.61
N GLN A 30 -5.15 0.50 -15.87
CA GLN A 30 -4.99 1.07 -17.21
C GLN A 30 -4.70 0.00 -18.26
N MET A 31 -3.86 -0.99 -17.94
CA MET A 31 -3.58 -2.11 -18.85
C MET A 31 -4.78 -3.05 -19.03
N ALA A 32 -5.55 -3.30 -17.97
CA ALA A 32 -6.68 -4.22 -18.00
C ALA A 32 -7.92 -3.65 -18.72
N ARG A 33 -8.09 -2.32 -18.74
CA ARG A 33 -9.21 -1.64 -19.42
C ARG A 33 -9.34 -1.98 -20.90
N GLU A 34 -8.24 -2.32 -21.55
CA GLU A 34 -8.20 -2.67 -22.97
C GLU A 34 -8.47 -4.17 -23.22
N ALA A 35 -8.49 -5.00 -22.17
CA ALA A 35 -8.47 -6.46 -22.29
C ALA A 35 -9.58 -7.20 -21.52
N ASP A 36 -9.93 -6.77 -20.30
CA ASP A 36 -10.90 -7.45 -19.43
C ASP A 36 -11.56 -6.49 -18.44
N ALA A 37 -12.83 -6.18 -18.67
CA ALA A 37 -13.62 -5.29 -17.82
C ALA A 37 -13.86 -5.87 -16.41
N ARG A 38 -13.96 -7.19 -16.25
CA ARG A 38 -14.16 -7.81 -14.91
C ARG A 38 -12.89 -7.74 -14.08
N ALA A 39 -11.72 -7.85 -14.71
CA ALA A 39 -10.44 -7.65 -14.03
C ALA A 39 -10.30 -6.20 -13.52
N VAL A 40 -10.84 -5.22 -14.25
CA VAL A 40 -10.82 -3.81 -13.84
C VAL A 40 -11.56 -3.58 -12.53
N ASP A 41 -12.77 -4.13 -12.37
CA ASP A 41 -13.57 -3.94 -11.14
C ASP A 41 -12.86 -4.48 -9.90
N VAL A 42 -12.24 -5.65 -10.02
CA VAL A 42 -11.45 -6.26 -8.92
C VAL A 42 -10.25 -5.39 -8.55
N LEU A 43 -9.54 -4.85 -9.55
CA LEU A 43 -8.38 -3.99 -9.30
C LEU A 43 -8.77 -2.63 -8.71
N ILE A 44 -9.94 -2.09 -9.09
CA ILE A 44 -10.49 -0.87 -8.49
C ILE A 44 -10.81 -1.12 -7.02
N GLU A 45 -11.50 -2.21 -6.71
CA GLU A 45 -11.84 -2.57 -5.32
C GLU A 45 -10.57 -2.72 -4.46
N GLN A 46 -9.57 -3.45 -4.97
CA GLN A 46 -8.27 -3.57 -4.28
C GLN A 46 -7.60 -2.21 -4.05
N LYS A 47 -7.69 -1.30 -5.02
CA LYS A 47 -7.12 0.05 -4.89
C LYS A 47 -7.86 0.86 -3.83
N SER A 48 -9.18 0.80 -3.80
CA SER A 48 -10.00 1.48 -2.79
C SER A 48 -9.66 1.01 -1.38
N GLN A 49 -9.54 -0.31 -1.18
CA GLN A 49 -9.15 -0.87 0.12
C GLN A 49 -7.77 -0.41 0.61
N LEU A 50 -6.82 -0.19 -0.30
CA LEU A 50 -5.50 0.35 0.07
C LEU A 50 -5.55 1.83 0.43
N ILE A 51 -6.38 2.63 -0.24
CA ILE A 51 -6.60 4.04 0.10
C ILE A 51 -7.24 4.14 1.49
N GLU A 52 -8.29 3.36 1.75
CA GLU A 52 -8.92 3.31 3.07
C GLU A 52 -7.95 2.85 4.17
N LEU A 53 -7.03 1.93 3.85
CA LEU A 53 -5.99 1.51 4.78
C LEU A 53 -4.96 2.61 5.04
N GLU A 54 -4.57 3.36 4.01
CA GLU A 54 -3.65 4.51 4.12
C GLU A 54 -4.27 5.63 4.98
N ASP A 55 -5.55 5.94 4.78
CA ASP A 55 -6.30 6.93 5.56
C ASP A 55 -6.42 6.58 7.06
N ARG A 56 -6.33 5.29 7.38
CA ARG A 56 -6.38 4.80 8.78
C ARG A 56 -5.02 4.80 9.47
N LEU A 57 -3.92 4.96 8.74
CA LEU A 57 -2.59 4.99 9.33
C LEU A 57 -2.42 6.26 10.17
N THR A 58 -2.08 6.08 11.45
CA THR A 58 -1.83 7.19 12.36
C THR A 58 -0.66 6.86 13.28
N LEU A 59 0.00 7.90 13.78
CA LEU A 59 1.09 7.73 14.74
C LEU A 59 0.61 7.05 16.04
N ALA A 60 -0.68 7.18 16.38
CA ALA A 60 -1.30 6.58 17.56
C ALA A 60 -1.48 5.05 17.46
N ASP A 61 -1.46 4.50 16.24
CA ASP A 61 -1.61 3.06 15.98
C ASP A 61 -0.34 2.47 15.32
N PRO A 62 0.74 2.27 16.11
CA PRO A 62 1.96 1.65 15.60
C PRO A 62 1.72 0.19 15.20
N ALA A 63 0.73 -0.50 15.80
CA ALA A 63 0.44 -1.89 15.47
C ALA A 63 -0.08 -2.03 14.03
N LEU A 64 -0.95 -1.12 13.57
CA LEU A 64 -1.39 -1.09 12.18
C LEU A 64 -0.24 -0.74 11.22
N THR A 65 0.62 0.19 11.62
CA THR A 65 1.83 0.57 10.85
C THR A 65 2.73 -0.64 10.59
N GLU A 66 3.04 -1.41 11.64
CA GLU A 66 3.86 -2.61 11.53
C GLU A 66 3.22 -3.67 10.64
N GLN A 67 1.91 -3.90 10.77
CA GLN A 67 1.18 -4.84 9.92
C GLN A 67 1.25 -4.47 8.43
N VAL A 68 1.16 -3.17 8.10
CA VAL A 68 1.31 -2.69 6.73
C VAL A 68 2.72 -2.98 6.21
N ILE A 69 3.75 -2.71 7.01
CA ILE A 69 5.15 -2.92 6.60
C ILE A 69 5.45 -4.41 6.38
N GLU A 70 4.99 -5.27 7.28
CA GLU A 70 5.15 -6.72 7.16
C GLU A 70 4.43 -7.27 5.92
N ARG A 71 3.21 -6.81 5.67
CA ARG A 71 2.38 -7.29 4.56
C ARG A 71 2.88 -6.82 3.20
N TYR A 72 3.22 -5.53 3.07
CA TYR A 72 3.50 -4.93 1.77
C TYR A 72 4.98 -4.73 1.48
N GLY A 73 5.84 -4.70 2.50
CA GLY A 73 7.30 -4.58 2.35
C GLY A 73 7.90 -5.61 1.39
N PRO A 74 7.62 -6.93 1.54
CA PRO A 74 8.12 -7.95 0.62
C PRO A 74 7.61 -7.76 -0.82
N LEU A 75 6.34 -7.32 -0.97
CA LEU A 75 5.71 -7.15 -2.28
C LEU A 75 6.37 -6.01 -3.07
N VAL A 76 6.63 -4.87 -2.42
CA VAL A 76 7.33 -3.74 -3.06
C VAL A 76 8.75 -4.15 -3.48
N ARG A 77 9.52 -4.77 -2.56
CA ARG A 77 10.89 -5.22 -2.86
C ARG A 77 10.95 -6.18 -4.04
N SER A 78 10.02 -7.13 -4.12
CA SER A 78 9.96 -8.09 -5.23
C SER A 78 9.71 -7.45 -6.60
N ARG A 79 9.07 -6.28 -6.63
CA ARG A 79 8.71 -5.55 -7.85
C ARG A 79 9.79 -4.54 -8.26
N GLN A 80 10.57 -4.03 -7.31
CA GLN A 80 11.71 -3.14 -7.59
C GLN A 80 12.96 -3.90 -8.05
N ALA A 81 13.06 -5.20 -7.74
CA ALA A 81 14.15 -6.06 -8.20
C ALA A 81 14.00 -6.56 -9.65
N ARG A 82 12.99 -6.09 -10.38
CA ARG A 82 12.67 -6.44 -11.77
C ARG A 82 12.80 -5.21 -12.66
#